data_AF-A0A7Y2DGT2-F1
#
_entry.id   AF-A0A7Y2DGT2-F1
#
_cell.length_a   1.000
_cell.length_b   1.000
_cell.length_c   1.000
_cell.angle_alpha   90.00
_cell.angle_beta   90.00
_cell.angle_gamma   90.00
#
_symmetry.space_group_name_H-M   'P 1'
#
loop_
_entity.id
_entity.type
_entity.pdbx_description
1 polymer ?
#
loop_
_entity_poly.entity_id
_entity_poly.type
_entity_poly.pdbx_seq_one_letter_code
_entity_poly.pdbx_strand_id
1 'polypeptide(L)'
;GEVSTRLGLKGIPNLSEELQLTRDLYILEYTGGKLHIPTISTAKSVSLIAEAKNKGFDVSCSVAVHNLFYTDKVLEEFDASYKVMPPLRTKTDTEALIKGLKNGTIDYITSDHIPMNIEEKRKEFDNAASGSIGLETAFGIANQLFNIETVIRLFTKGRERYGLKSPKISEGEAACLTLFNPDEVSVFKEENIDSTSKNSMFLGAELKGMVYGTVNNGQILF
;
A
#
# COMPACT_ATOMS: atom_id res chain seq x y z
N GLY A 1 4.11 -5.12 -19.59
CA GLY A 1 3.04 -4.32 -20.23
C GLY A 1 3.61 -3.63 -21.45
N GLU A 2 2.85 -2.72 -22.06
CA GLU A 2 3.32 -1.89 -23.17
C GLU A 2 4.59 -1.09 -22.79
N VAL A 3 4.59 -0.48 -21.60
CA VAL A 3 5.72 0.32 -21.10
C VAL A 3 6.99 -0.50 -21.01
N SER A 4 6.98 -1.65 -20.33
CA SER A 4 8.18 -2.50 -20.20
C SER A 4 8.72 -2.97 -21.57
N THR A 5 7.83 -3.30 -22.52
CA THR A 5 8.23 -3.69 -23.88
C THR A 5 8.91 -2.53 -24.61
N ARG A 6 8.35 -1.31 -24.52
CA ARG A 6 8.92 -0.11 -25.13
C ARG A 6 10.28 0.27 -24.53
N LEU A 7 10.44 0.09 -23.22
CA LEU A 7 11.68 0.39 -22.50
C LEU A 7 12.74 -0.73 -22.59
N GLY A 8 12.40 -1.89 -23.18
CA GLY A 8 13.30 -3.03 -23.25
C GLY A 8 13.55 -3.73 -21.90
N LEU A 9 12.74 -3.46 -20.89
CA LEU A 9 12.87 -4.01 -19.54
C LEU A 9 12.12 -5.34 -19.40
N LYS A 10 12.66 -6.25 -18.60
CA LYS A 10 11.99 -7.52 -18.29
C LYS A 10 10.77 -7.28 -17.38
N GLY A 11 9.58 -7.39 -17.94
CA GLY A 11 8.33 -7.27 -17.18
C GLY A 11 8.06 -8.48 -16.27
N ILE A 12 7.38 -8.23 -15.14
CA ILE A 12 6.83 -9.29 -14.28
C ILE A 12 5.32 -9.42 -14.61
N PRO A 13 4.88 -10.54 -15.21
CA PRO A 13 3.50 -10.67 -15.66
C PRO A 13 2.52 -10.74 -14.48
N ASN A 14 1.29 -10.26 -14.67
CA ASN A 14 0.22 -10.35 -13.66
C ASN A 14 0.00 -11.80 -13.19
N LEU A 15 0.14 -12.75 -14.12
CA LEU A 15 0.06 -14.19 -13.87
C LEU A 15 0.94 -14.67 -12.70
N SER A 16 2.09 -14.03 -12.45
CA SER A 16 2.97 -14.41 -11.34
C SER A 16 2.31 -14.27 -9.96
N GLU A 17 1.55 -13.20 -9.75
CA GLU A 17 0.78 -12.96 -8.54
C GLU A 17 -0.47 -13.85 -8.50
N GLU A 18 -1.18 -13.92 -9.64
CA GLU A 18 -2.46 -14.61 -9.75
C GLU A 18 -2.36 -16.12 -9.51
N LEU A 19 -1.28 -16.76 -9.98
CA LEU A 19 -1.05 -18.20 -9.76
C LEU A 19 -0.85 -18.52 -8.29
N GLN A 20 -0.04 -17.71 -7.59
CA GLN A 20 0.19 -17.90 -6.16
C GLN A 20 -1.10 -17.71 -5.37
N LEU A 21 -1.84 -16.63 -5.66
CA LEU A 21 -3.13 -16.38 -5.02
C LEU A 21 -4.12 -17.53 -5.24
N THR A 22 -4.25 -18.01 -6.47
CA THR A 22 -5.17 -19.10 -6.81
C THR A 22 -4.84 -20.36 -6.03
N ARG A 23 -3.56 -20.73 -5.95
CA ARG A 23 -3.09 -21.86 -5.15
C ARG A 23 -3.45 -21.69 -3.67
N ASP A 24 -3.16 -20.52 -3.11
CA ASP A 24 -3.35 -20.26 -1.69
C ASP A 24 -4.86 -20.25 -1.31
N LEU A 25 -5.72 -19.77 -2.20
CA LEU A 25 -7.17 -19.86 -2.05
C LEU A 25 -7.69 -21.30 -2.10
N TYR A 26 -7.09 -22.16 -2.94
CA TYR A 26 -7.44 -23.58 -3.00
C TYR A 26 -7.04 -24.32 -1.70
N ILE A 27 -5.90 -23.96 -1.12
CA ILE A 27 -5.47 -24.48 0.19
C ILE A 27 -6.40 -23.96 1.29
N LEU A 28 -6.81 -22.70 1.24
CA LEU A 28 -7.78 -22.12 2.18
C LEU A 28 -9.11 -22.86 2.15
N GLU A 29 -9.62 -23.16 0.95
CA GLU A 29 -10.86 -23.93 0.76
C GLU A 29 -10.77 -25.30 1.45
N TYR A 30 -9.64 -26.01 1.28
CA TYR A 30 -9.43 -27.31 1.92
C TYR A 30 -9.29 -27.22 3.45
N THR A 31 -8.59 -26.21 3.95
CA THR A 31 -8.24 -26.09 5.37
C THR A 31 -9.31 -25.40 6.22
N GLY A 32 -10.15 -24.55 5.63
CA GLY A 32 -11.13 -23.73 6.35
C GLY A 32 -10.50 -22.71 7.31
N GLY A 33 -9.21 -22.43 7.16
CA GLY A 33 -8.45 -21.52 8.04
C GLY A 33 -8.70 -20.04 7.77
N LYS A 34 -7.73 -19.20 8.15
CA LYS A 34 -7.72 -17.76 7.89
C LYS A 34 -6.54 -17.38 7.00
N LEU A 35 -6.78 -16.61 5.94
CA LEU A 35 -5.74 -16.17 5.02
C LEU A 35 -5.70 -14.65 4.87
N HIS A 36 -4.52 -14.05 4.94
CA HIS A 36 -4.32 -12.66 4.52
C HIS A 36 -3.33 -12.62 3.37
N ILE A 37 -3.71 -11.95 2.28
CA ILE A 37 -2.85 -11.73 1.12
C ILE A 37 -2.37 -10.27 1.15
N PRO A 38 -1.09 -10.02 1.44
CA PRO A 38 -0.56 -8.66 1.47
C PRO A 38 -0.45 -8.08 0.06
N THR A 39 -0.62 -6.76 -0.03
CA THR A 39 -0.18 -5.92 -1.17
C THR A 39 -0.53 -6.48 -2.57
N ILE A 40 -1.79 -6.87 -2.80
CA ILE A 40 -2.22 -7.29 -4.14
C ILE A 40 -2.13 -6.13 -5.13
N SER A 41 -1.89 -6.43 -6.41
CA SER A 41 -1.67 -5.38 -7.40
C SER A 41 -2.35 -5.61 -8.76
N THR A 42 -3.01 -6.75 -8.99
CA THR A 42 -3.69 -7.03 -10.27
C THR A 42 -5.21 -6.94 -10.18
N ALA A 43 -5.87 -6.57 -11.28
CA ALA A 43 -7.33 -6.61 -11.38
C ALA A 43 -7.90 -8.03 -11.17
N LYS A 44 -7.21 -9.06 -11.69
CA LYS A 44 -7.66 -10.45 -11.54
C LYS A 44 -7.53 -10.93 -10.10
N SER A 45 -6.50 -10.52 -9.35
CA SER A 45 -6.39 -10.78 -7.92
C SER A 45 -7.59 -10.23 -7.15
N VAL A 46 -8.04 -9.01 -7.49
CA VAL A 46 -9.27 -8.44 -6.90
C VAL A 46 -10.49 -9.34 -7.19
N SER A 47 -10.65 -9.80 -8.43
CA SER A 47 -11.74 -10.72 -8.79
C SER A 47 -11.68 -12.05 -8.04
N LEU A 48 -10.49 -12.66 -7.94
CA LEU A 48 -10.29 -13.93 -7.23
C LEU A 48 -10.62 -13.80 -5.73
N ILE A 49 -10.20 -12.70 -5.09
CA ILE A 49 -10.57 -12.43 -3.70
C ILE A 49 -12.07 -12.22 -3.55
N ALA A 50 -12.72 -11.50 -4.46
CA ALA A 50 -14.17 -11.30 -4.43
C ALA A 50 -14.92 -12.64 -4.55
N GLU A 51 -14.50 -13.50 -5.47
CA GLU A 51 -15.06 -14.85 -5.64
C GLU A 51 -14.88 -15.69 -4.36
N ALA A 52 -13.70 -15.68 -3.76
CA ALA A 52 -13.42 -16.39 -2.51
C ALA A 52 -14.29 -15.88 -1.33
N LYS A 53 -14.42 -14.56 -1.18
CA LYS A 53 -15.31 -13.96 -0.17
C LYS A 53 -16.78 -14.35 -0.40
N ASN A 54 -17.24 -14.37 -1.65
CA ASN A 54 -18.60 -14.79 -2.00
C ASN A 54 -18.87 -16.28 -1.69
N LYS A 55 -17.84 -17.12 -1.73
CA LYS A 55 -17.90 -18.53 -1.28
C LYS A 55 -17.88 -18.67 0.24
N GLY A 56 -17.72 -17.58 1.00
CA GLY A 56 -17.66 -17.58 2.46
C GLY A 56 -16.28 -17.91 3.03
N PHE A 57 -15.21 -17.86 2.23
CA PHE A 57 -13.87 -18.12 2.73
C PHE A 57 -13.40 -16.97 3.64
N ASP A 58 -12.71 -17.32 4.73
CA ASP A 58 -12.13 -16.32 5.64
C ASP A 58 -10.79 -15.77 5.08
N VAL A 59 -10.92 -15.03 3.98
CA VAL A 59 -9.81 -14.35 3.30
C VAL A 59 -9.91 -12.84 3.45
N SER A 60 -8.76 -12.22 3.65
CA SER A 60 -8.59 -10.76 3.62
C SER A 60 -7.42 -10.41 2.70
N CYS A 61 -7.39 -9.19 2.17
CA CYS A 61 -6.23 -8.69 1.45
C CYS A 61 -5.98 -7.21 1.70
N SER A 62 -4.75 -6.79 1.40
CA SER A 62 -4.34 -5.39 1.43
C SER A 62 -3.73 -4.98 0.10
N VAL A 63 -3.58 -3.67 -0.08
CA VAL A 63 -2.90 -3.05 -1.23
C VAL A 63 -1.95 -1.99 -0.71
N ALA A 64 -0.79 -1.83 -1.36
CA ALA A 64 0.14 -0.75 -1.01
C ALA A 64 -0.34 0.58 -1.61
N VAL A 65 -0.17 1.69 -0.89
CA VAL A 65 -0.58 3.04 -1.35
C VAL A 65 -0.01 3.39 -2.72
N HIS A 66 1.23 2.99 -3.01
CA HIS A 66 1.88 3.29 -4.27
C HIS A 66 1.22 2.59 -5.47
N ASN A 67 0.63 1.40 -5.29
CA ASN A 67 -0.12 0.70 -6.35
C ASN A 67 -1.51 1.32 -6.59
N LEU A 68 -1.96 2.24 -5.74
CA LEU A 68 -3.21 3.00 -5.94
C LEU A 68 -2.96 4.35 -6.63
N PHE A 69 -1.75 4.88 -6.49
CA PHE A 69 -1.41 6.24 -6.91
C PHE A 69 -0.62 6.25 -8.23
N TYR A 70 0.40 5.40 -8.35
CA TYR A 70 1.23 5.33 -9.55
C TYR A 70 0.86 4.14 -10.44
N THR A 71 1.09 4.32 -11.74
CA THR A 71 1.03 3.24 -12.72
C THR A 71 2.42 3.02 -13.32
N ASP A 72 2.59 1.97 -14.11
CA ASP A 72 3.81 1.64 -14.85
C ASP A 72 4.37 2.78 -15.72
N LYS A 73 3.59 3.82 -16.02
CA LYS A 73 4.01 4.99 -16.79
C LYS A 73 5.13 5.80 -16.13
N VAL A 74 5.22 5.81 -14.81
CA VAL A 74 6.30 6.56 -14.12
C VAL A 74 7.69 5.94 -14.36
N LEU A 75 7.74 4.73 -14.89
CA LEU A 75 8.99 4.03 -15.19
C LEU A 75 9.67 4.53 -16.48
N GLU A 76 9.04 5.42 -17.26
CA GLU A 76 9.60 5.94 -18.52
C GLU A 76 10.95 6.65 -18.34
N GLU A 77 11.19 7.23 -17.16
CA GLU A 77 12.44 7.93 -16.82
C GLU A 77 13.50 7.01 -16.18
N PHE A 78 13.24 5.70 -16.08
CA PHE A 78 14.13 4.69 -15.47
C PHE A 78 14.56 4.98 -14.03
N ASP A 79 13.81 5.81 -13.29
CA ASP A 79 14.11 6.05 -11.88
C ASP A 79 13.86 4.78 -11.05
N ALA A 80 14.96 4.26 -10.51
CA ALA A 80 14.96 3.07 -9.67
C ALA A 80 14.11 3.24 -8.39
N SER A 81 13.83 4.45 -7.93
CA SER A 81 12.93 4.71 -6.79
C SER A 81 11.56 4.04 -6.98
N TYR A 82 11.05 4.00 -8.21
CA TYR A 82 9.78 3.37 -8.59
C TYR A 82 9.83 1.84 -8.70
N LYS A 83 11.02 1.23 -8.57
CA LYS A 83 11.14 -0.24 -8.54
C LYS A 83 10.69 -0.78 -7.19
N VAL A 84 9.55 -1.45 -7.19
CA VAL A 84 8.90 -2.09 -6.03
C VAL A 84 8.39 -3.50 -6.37
N MET A 85 7.89 -4.21 -5.36
CA MET A 85 7.31 -5.54 -5.51
C MET A 85 6.08 -5.68 -4.59
N PRO A 86 4.87 -5.98 -5.12
CA PRO A 86 4.56 -6.15 -6.55
C PRO A 86 4.79 -4.88 -7.38
N PRO A 87 5.10 -5.01 -8.69
CA PRO A 87 5.44 -3.85 -9.52
C PRO A 87 4.25 -2.91 -9.70
N LEU A 88 4.53 -1.64 -10.01
CA LEU A 88 3.52 -0.71 -10.50
C LEU A 88 2.93 -1.25 -11.81
N ARG A 89 1.60 -1.34 -11.86
CA ARG A 89 0.88 -1.98 -12.96
C ARG A 89 0.16 -0.96 -13.83
N THR A 90 -0.69 -1.45 -14.72
CA THR A 90 -1.43 -0.59 -15.64
C THR A 90 -2.49 0.23 -14.91
N LYS A 91 -3.03 1.23 -15.60
CA LYS A 91 -4.16 2.02 -15.09
C LYS A 91 -5.39 1.14 -14.79
N THR A 92 -5.65 0.12 -15.62
CA THR A 92 -6.76 -0.83 -15.42
C THR A 92 -6.64 -1.55 -14.09
N ASP A 93 -5.43 -2.00 -13.73
CA ASP A 93 -5.17 -2.65 -12.45
C ASP A 93 -5.39 -1.67 -11.30
N THR A 94 -4.87 -0.45 -11.41
CA THR A 94 -5.03 0.62 -10.40
C THR A 94 -6.51 0.94 -10.14
N GLU A 95 -7.31 1.09 -11.20
CA GLU A 95 -8.75 1.33 -11.11
C GLU A 95 -9.49 0.17 -10.44
N ALA A 96 -9.10 -1.08 -10.74
CA ALA A 96 -9.66 -2.26 -10.09
C ALA A 96 -9.33 -2.32 -8.59
N LEU A 97 -8.12 -1.94 -8.19
CA LEU A 97 -7.72 -1.85 -6.78
C LEU A 97 -8.53 -0.78 -6.04
N ILE A 98 -8.66 0.42 -6.61
CA ILE A 98 -9.47 1.51 -6.04
C ILE A 98 -10.93 1.07 -5.89
N LYS A 99 -11.50 0.43 -6.91
CA LYS A 99 -12.87 -0.12 -6.85
C LYS A 99 -12.99 -1.19 -5.77
N GLY A 100 -11.99 -2.07 -5.66
CA GLY A 100 -11.90 -3.13 -4.66
C GLY A 100 -11.87 -2.59 -3.22
N LEU A 101 -11.21 -1.46 -2.98
CA LEU A 101 -11.26 -0.79 -1.68
C LEU A 101 -12.64 -0.17 -1.41
N LYS A 102 -13.24 0.48 -2.41
CA LYS A 102 -14.54 1.15 -2.26
C LYS A 102 -15.69 0.17 -1.99
N ASN A 103 -15.66 -1.02 -2.59
CA ASN A 103 -16.71 -2.03 -2.41
C ASN A 103 -16.40 -3.04 -1.28
N GLY A 104 -15.25 -2.92 -0.60
CA GLY A 104 -14.85 -3.80 0.50
C GLY A 104 -14.28 -5.17 0.08
N THR A 105 -14.02 -5.40 -1.21
CA THR A 105 -13.27 -6.57 -1.67
C THR A 105 -11.84 -6.55 -1.11
N ILE A 106 -11.19 -5.39 -1.10
CA ILE A 106 -9.89 -5.17 -0.46
C ILE A 106 -10.12 -4.57 0.92
N ASP A 107 -9.46 -5.11 1.94
CA ASP A 107 -9.76 -4.79 3.33
C ASP A 107 -8.95 -3.59 3.84
N TYR A 108 -7.68 -3.50 3.46
CA TYR A 108 -6.72 -2.56 4.05
C TYR A 108 -5.84 -1.86 3.02
N ILE A 109 -5.34 -0.69 3.41
CA ILE A 109 -4.22 -0.02 2.76
C ILE A 109 -2.97 -0.21 3.63
N THR A 110 -1.81 -0.35 2.98
CA THR A 110 -0.50 -0.43 3.64
C THR A 110 0.49 0.55 3.01
N SER A 111 1.49 0.99 3.76
CA SER A 111 2.58 1.81 3.22
C SER A 111 3.58 0.99 2.39
N ASP A 112 3.69 -0.31 2.72
CA ASP A 112 4.74 -1.20 2.25
C ASP A 112 6.14 -0.58 2.38
N HIS A 113 6.41 -0.04 3.58
CA HIS A 113 7.61 0.71 3.87
C HIS A 113 8.85 -0.21 3.90
N ILE A 114 9.69 -0.09 2.86
CA ILE A 114 10.91 -0.88 2.71
C ILE A 114 12.13 0.07 2.62
N PRO A 115 12.76 0.41 3.76
CA PRO A 115 13.95 1.25 3.79
C PRO A 115 15.14 0.48 3.23
N MET A 116 15.92 1.13 2.37
CA MET A 116 17.06 0.50 1.69
C MET A 116 18.31 1.36 1.77
N ASN A 117 19.47 0.73 1.68
CA ASN A 117 20.72 1.44 1.50
C ASN A 117 20.74 2.13 0.13
N ILE A 118 21.43 3.26 0.04
CA ILE A 118 21.50 4.05 -1.20
C ILE A 118 22.12 3.24 -2.34
N GLU A 119 23.09 2.38 -2.04
CA GLU A 119 23.77 1.53 -3.02
C GLU A 119 22.81 0.52 -3.66
N GLU A 120 21.76 0.09 -2.96
CA GLU A 120 20.76 -0.84 -3.51
C GLU A 120 19.83 -0.17 -4.53
N LYS A 121 19.64 1.15 -4.43
CA LYS A 121 18.76 1.92 -5.31
C LYS A 121 19.52 2.71 -6.36
N ARG A 122 20.78 3.09 -6.11
CA ARG A 122 21.65 3.82 -7.05
C ARG A 122 22.33 2.87 -8.05
N LYS A 123 21.51 2.09 -8.75
CA LYS A 123 21.89 1.14 -9.81
C LYS A 123 21.00 1.39 -11.02
N GLU A 124 21.32 0.78 -12.18
CA GLU A 124 20.38 0.77 -13.30
C GLU A 124 19.07 0.10 -12.87
N PHE A 125 17.95 0.48 -13.49
CA PHE A 125 16.63 0.01 -13.11
C PHE A 125 16.57 -1.52 -12.98
N ASP A 126 17.15 -2.27 -13.91
CA ASP A 126 17.17 -3.74 -13.87
C ASP A 126 17.97 -4.32 -12.69
N ASN A 127 19.03 -3.63 -12.27
CA ASN A 127 19.95 -4.07 -11.20
C ASN A 127 19.57 -3.54 -9.81
N ALA A 128 18.73 -2.51 -9.73
CA ALA A 128 18.28 -1.94 -8.45
C ALA A 128 17.40 -2.92 -7.65
N ALA A 129 17.40 -2.80 -6.33
CA ALA A 129 16.51 -3.58 -5.48
C ALA A 129 15.06 -3.04 -5.52
N SER A 130 14.10 -3.95 -5.33
CA SER A 130 12.67 -3.61 -5.24
C SER A 130 12.29 -3.16 -3.83
N GLY A 131 11.91 -1.89 -3.68
CA GLY A 131 11.42 -1.33 -2.42
C GLY A 131 11.51 0.19 -2.38
N SER A 132 10.60 0.79 -1.63
CA SER A 132 10.52 2.22 -1.37
C SER A 132 10.01 2.44 0.05
N ILE A 133 10.42 3.53 0.68
CA ILE A 133 9.73 4.01 1.88
C ILE A 133 8.43 4.73 1.49
N GLY A 134 7.42 4.63 2.35
CA GLY A 134 6.15 5.31 2.16
C GLY A 134 5.35 5.51 3.45
N LEU A 135 5.99 5.43 4.62
CA LEU A 135 5.26 5.52 5.89
C LEU A 135 4.81 6.96 6.12
N GLU A 136 5.71 7.91 5.89
CA GLU A 136 5.53 9.34 6.03
C GLU A 136 4.54 9.92 4.99
N THR A 137 4.35 9.23 3.86
CA THR A 137 3.48 9.69 2.77
C THR A 137 2.14 8.97 2.69
N ALA A 138 1.98 7.82 3.36
CA ALA A 138 0.82 6.94 3.18
C ALA A 138 -0.52 7.63 3.43
N PHE A 139 -0.63 8.43 4.49
CA PHE A 139 -1.84 9.20 4.79
C PHE A 139 -2.12 10.24 3.70
N GLY A 140 -1.13 11.06 3.36
CA GLY A 140 -1.27 12.15 2.40
C GLY A 140 -1.61 11.69 0.98
N ILE A 141 -1.12 10.53 0.57
CA ILE A 141 -1.45 9.89 -0.70
C ILE A 141 -2.85 9.29 -0.66
N ALA A 142 -3.19 8.51 0.38
CA ALA A 142 -4.51 7.90 0.49
C ALA A 142 -5.65 8.95 0.56
N ASN A 143 -5.42 10.08 1.22
CA ASN A 143 -6.38 11.16 1.38
C ASN A 143 -6.60 12.00 0.11
N GLN A 144 -5.74 11.86 -0.91
CA GLN A 144 -6.04 12.35 -2.26
C GLN A 144 -7.02 11.45 -3.01
N LEU A 145 -7.05 10.15 -2.68
CA LEU A 145 -7.79 9.13 -3.42
C LEU A 145 -9.18 8.85 -2.84
N PHE A 146 -9.36 9.10 -1.55
CA PHE A 146 -10.58 8.77 -0.81
C PHE A 146 -10.98 9.90 0.16
N ASN A 147 -12.23 9.88 0.62
CA ASN A 147 -12.65 10.73 1.74
C ASN A 147 -12.00 10.28 3.06
N ILE A 148 -11.95 11.20 4.02
CA ILE A 148 -11.21 11.02 5.26
C ILE A 148 -11.72 9.82 6.08
N GLU A 149 -13.02 9.59 6.15
CA GLU A 149 -13.61 8.46 6.88
C GLU A 149 -13.18 7.12 6.27
N THR A 150 -13.10 7.06 4.94
CA THR A 150 -12.62 5.88 4.23
C THR A 150 -11.14 5.65 4.49
N VAL A 151 -10.31 6.70 4.46
CA VAL A 151 -8.87 6.61 4.76
C VAL A 151 -8.64 6.08 6.18
N ILE A 152 -9.29 6.69 7.18
CA ILE A 152 -9.18 6.27 8.58
C ILE A 152 -9.60 4.82 8.74
N ARG A 153 -10.74 4.42 8.14
CA ARG A 153 -11.21 3.04 8.19
C ARG A 153 -10.21 2.07 7.57
N LEU A 154 -9.65 2.38 6.41
CA LEU A 154 -8.74 1.48 5.69
C LEU A 154 -7.41 1.26 6.42
N PHE A 155 -6.92 2.26 7.18
CA PHE A 155 -5.71 2.12 7.99
C PHE A 155 -5.97 1.48 9.37
N THR A 156 -7.16 1.62 9.94
CA THR A 156 -7.42 1.15 11.32
C THR A 156 -8.16 -0.19 11.42
N LYS A 157 -8.95 -0.59 10.40
CA LYS A 157 -9.75 -1.83 10.40
C LYS A 157 -8.92 -3.12 10.55
N GLY A 158 -7.63 -3.09 10.21
CA GLY A 158 -6.76 -4.27 10.23
C GLY A 158 -6.56 -4.92 11.60
N ARG A 159 -6.73 -4.17 12.69
CA ARG A 159 -6.39 -4.64 14.05
C ARG A 159 -7.13 -5.93 14.44
N GLU A 160 -8.42 -5.99 14.17
CA GLU A 160 -9.27 -7.14 14.52
C GLU A 160 -8.87 -8.42 13.78
N ARG A 161 -8.34 -8.30 12.56
CA ARG A 161 -7.84 -9.44 11.77
C ARG A 161 -6.73 -10.20 12.50
N TYR A 162 -5.92 -9.47 13.25
CA TYR A 162 -4.77 -9.98 13.99
C TYR A 162 -5.03 -10.12 15.49
N GLY A 163 -6.30 -10.08 15.93
CA GLY A 163 -6.67 -10.22 17.34
C GLY A 163 -6.26 -9.04 18.21
N LEU A 164 -5.93 -7.88 17.61
CA LEU A 164 -5.58 -6.67 18.35
C LEU A 164 -6.84 -5.85 18.66
N LYS A 165 -6.90 -5.30 19.89
CA LYS A 165 -7.96 -4.39 20.27
C LYS A 165 -7.84 -3.07 19.51
N SER A 166 -8.95 -2.60 18.96
CA SER A 166 -9.06 -1.27 18.39
C SER A 166 -9.09 -0.22 19.51
N PRO A 167 -8.25 0.83 19.45
CA PRO A 167 -8.29 1.89 20.44
C PRO A 167 -9.62 2.63 20.38
N LYS A 168 -10.11 3.09 21.53
CA LYS A 168 -11.30 3.91 21.66
C LYS A 168 -10.90 5.31 22.09
N ILE A 169 -11.55 6.31 21.50
CA ILE A 169 -11.37 7.71 21.90
C ILE A 169 -12.44 8.02 22.95
N SER A 170 -12.15 7.70 24.20
CA SER A 170 -13.03 7.97 25.36
C SER A 170 -12.22 8.13 26.63
N GLU A 171 -12.77 8.83 27.61
CA GLU A 171 -12.12 9.00 28.92
C GLU A 171 -11.83 7.64 29.57
N GLY A 172 -10.63 7.52 30.16
CA GLY A 172 -10.17 6.30 30.83
C GLY A 172 -9.51 5.25 29.90
N GLU A 173 -9.56 5.43 28.58
CA GLU A 173 -8.86 4.54 27.63
C GLU A 173 -7.39 4.97 27.43
N ALA A 174 -6.55 4.00 27.06
CA ALA A 174 -5.14 4.29 26.75
C ALA A 174 -5.03 5.18 25.51
N ALA A 175 -4.26 6.26 25.61
CA ALA A 175 -4.05 7.20 24.51
C ALA A 175 -3.24 6.53 23.38
N CYS A 176 -3.93 6.20 22.30
CA CYS A 176 -3.38 5.69 21.03
C CYS A 176 -4.01 6.49 19.90
N LEU A 177 -3.46 7.68 19.65
CA LEU A 177 -4.07 8.76 18.87
C LEU A 177 -3.06 9.34 17.89
N THR A 178 -3.55 9.85 16.77
CA THR A 178 -2.76 10.65 15.83
C THR A 178 -3.48 11.97 15.62
N LEU A 179 -2.72 13.06 15.73
CA LEU A 179 -3.20 14.41 15.43
C LEU A 179 -2.78 14.77 14.00
N PHE A 180 -3.74 15.18 13.17
CA PHE A 180 -3.49 15.52 11.78
C PHE A 180 -4.50 16.57 11.29
N ASN A 181 -4.11 17.30 10.25
CA ASN A 181 -4.99 18.15 9.46
C ASN A 181 -5.26 17.48 8.10
N PRO A 182 -6.51 17.18 7.73
CA PRO A 182 -6.82 16.49 6.48
C PRO A 182 -6.80 17.39 5.23
N ASP A 183 -6.72 18.71 5.38
CA ASP A 183 -6.98 19.67 4.31
C ASP A 183 -5.72 20.38 3.78
N GLU A 184 -4.64 20.42 4.56
CA GLU A 184 -3.39 21.04 4.14
C GLU A 184 -2.78 20.32 2.93
N VAL A 185 -2.21 21.08 1.99
CA VAL A 185 -1.54 20.54 0.81
C VAL A 185 -0.07 20.92 0.85
N SER A 186 0.81 19.94 0.64
CA SER A 186 2.27 20.15 0.65
C SER A 186 2.96 19.28 -0.38
N VAL A 187 4.17 19.66 -0.78
CA VAL A 187 5.03 18.81 -1.63
C VAL A 187 5.98 18.04 -0.72
N PHE A 188 6.02 16.72 -0.88
CA PHE A 188 6.91 15.86 -0.11
C PHE A 188 8.35 16.04 -0.54
N LYS A 189 9.23 16.32 0.41
CA LYS A 189 10.66 16.57 0.21
C LYS A 189 11.48 15.68 1.12
N GLU A 190 12.77 15.60 0.85
CA GLU A 190 13.71 14.81 1.65
C GLU A 190 13.78 15.26 3.11
N GLU A 191 13.59 16.55 3.39
CA GLU A 191 13.51 17.13 4.73
C GLU A 191 12.32 16.63 5.55
N ASN A 192 11.31 16.04 4.90
CA ASN A 192 10.14 15.45 5.56
C ASN A 192 10.34 13.97 5.90
N ILE A 193 11.48 13.37 5.56
CA ILE A 193 11.76 11.96 5.81
C ILE A 193 12.48 11.81 7.15
N ASP A 194 11.80 11.23 8.13
CA ASP A 194 12.41 10.84 9.40
C ASP A 194 13.08 9.46 9.34
N SER A 195 12.69 8.61 8.38
CA SER A 195 13.35 7.34 8.13
C SER A 195 14.87 7.50 7.92
N THR A 196 15.63 6.51 8.38
CA THR A 196 17.08 6.44 8.17
C THR A 196 17.44 6.26 6.69
N SER A 197 16.51 5.80 5.87
CA SER A 197 16.66 5.73 4.41
C SER A 197 15.90 6.86 3.72
N LYS A 198 16.38 7.28 2.53
CA LYS A 198 15.77 8.32 1.70
C LYS A 198 15.23 7.79 0.36
N ASN A 199 15.06 6.47 0.21
CA ASN A 199 14.62 5.82 -1.04
C ASN A 199 13.11 5.94 -1.31
N SER A 200 12.52 7.13 -1.18
CA SER A 200 11.09 7.32 -1.43
C SER A 200 10.79 7.62 -2.90
N MET A 201 9.88 6.85 -3.50
CA MET A 201 9.31 7.16 -4.82
C MET A 201 8.37 8.38 -4.84
N PHE A 202 8.01 8.89 -3.67
CA PHE A 202 7.08 10.01 -3.51
C PHE A 202 7.79 11.36 -3.37
N LEU A 203 9.11 11.42 -3.49
CA LEU A 203 9.83 12.69 -3.51
C LEU A 203 9.30 13.57 -4.65
N GLY A 204 8.91 14.80 -4.31
CA GLY A 204 8.28 15.75 -5.24
C GLY A 204 6.78 15.53 -5.46
N ALA A 205 6.16 14.50 -4.88
CA ALA A 205 4.72 14.31 -4.95
C ALA A 205 3.98 15.32 -4.06
N GLU A 206 2.83 15.79 -4.52
CA GLU A 206 1.88 16.51 -3.67
C GLU A 206 1.25 15.52 -2.66
N LEU A 207 1.04 15.96 -1.43
CA LEU A 207 0.36 15.25 -0.36
C LEU A 207 -0.85 16.08 0.09
N LYS A 208 -1.97 15.41 0.36
CA LYS A 208 -3.15 16.02 0.96
C LYS A 208 -3.31 15.56 2.40
N GLY A 209 -3.10 16.47 3.31
CA GLY A 209 -3.15 16.30 4.75
C GLY A 209 -1.76 16.23 5.37
N MET A 210 -1.65 16.74 6.58
CA MET A 210 -0.42 16.81 7.36
C MET A 210 -0.63 16.13 8.72
N VAL A 211 0.27 15.21 9.08
CA VAL A 211 0.28 14.58 10.40
C VAL A 211 1.17 15.43 11.31
N TYR A 212 0.61 15.90 12.43
CA TYR A 212 1.34 16.73 13.39
C TYR A 212 2.02 15.92 14.49
N GLY A 213 1.50 14.73 14.79
CA GLY A 213 2.10 13.88 15.79
C GLY A 213 1.28 12.66 16.19
N THR A 214 1.92 11.75 16.91
CA THR A 214 1.30 10.51 17.39
C THR A 214 1.57 10.27 18.87
N VAL A 215 0.51 9.88 19.58
CA VAL A 215 0.58 9.38 20.96
C VAL A 215 0.34 7.89 20.95
N ASN A 216 1.25 7.13 21.56
CA ASN A 216 1.12 5.69 21.71
C ASN A 216 1.36 5.29 23.16
N ASN A 217 0.39 4.60 23.78
CA ASN A 217 0.44 4.19 25.19
C ASN A 217 0.81 5.32 26.15
N GLY A 218 0.29 6.53 25.90
CA GLY A 218 0.55 7.71 26.73
C GLY A 218 1.91 8.38 26.50
N GLN A 219 2.72 7.92 25.53
CA GLN A 219 3.96 8.55 25.11
C GLN A 219 3.75 9.35 23.83
N ILE A 220 4.15 10.61 23.84
CA ILE A 220 4.25 11.44 22.63
C ILE A 220 5.54 11.01 21.92
N LEU A 221 5.42 10.51 20.68
CA LEU A 221 6.56 9.97 19.93
C LEU A 221 7.19 11.01 19.00
N PHE A 222 6.35 11.82 18.37
CA PHE A 222 6.66 12.94 17.49
C PHE A 222 5.40 13.79 17.35
#